data_AF-A0A257JNR6-F1
#
_entry.id   AF-A0A257JNR6-F1
#
_cell.length_a   1.000
_cell.length_b   1.000
_cell.length_c   1.000
_cell.angle_alpha   90.00
_cell.angle_beta   90.00
_cell.angle_gamma   90.00
#
_symmetry.space_group_name_H-M   'P 1'
#
loop_
_entity.id
_entity.type
_entity.pdbx_description
1 polymer ?
#
loop_
_entity_poly.entity_id
_entity_poly.type
_entity_poly.pdbx_seq_one_letter_code
_entity_poly.pdbx_strand_id
1 'polypeptide(L)'
;MALREQPALWHQVPLPVGDGAALAQALRPVMQTQRVPLDEARALGFWSDEHPEDNPPCDAQDQVEIPAWRHALINYPHPLLKRGLVVLDTPGLNAIGAEPELTLALLPSAHAALFLLAADTGVSRSDLAVWRDHLGDRGIERFVVLNKIDTLADPLLDSAQVAEQVRQQCDQAARTLGVPASRVHALSARQALTARLQGDAASLASSGLPGLEEALVHQLLPPRSLVLGRLVAAGALALQQLARSRLLDQQRQLADQLAELQGLRGKSAGRLQLVAQRLVAESSDFERCAPRLAALRQVLNRQIESVLQGLAAEGVRQAVHQWREAAQAGVLMRGAPRA
;
A
#
# COMPACT_ATOMS: atom_id res chain seq x y z
N MET A 1 21.18 5.58 -4.42
CA MET A 1 20.41 6.05 -3.26
C MET A 1 20.47 7.56 -3.23
N ALA A 2 19.34 8.24 -3.01
CA ALA A 2 19.34 9.70 -2.91
C ALA A 2 20.24 10.14 -1.74
N LEU A 3 21.16 11.08 -1.96
CA LEU A 3 22.07 11.61 -0.92
C LEU A 3 21.31 12.06 0.33
N ARG A 4 20.07 12.53 0.15
CA ARG A 4 19.12 12.95 1.19
C ARG A 4 18.84 11.86 2.24
N GLU A 5 18.83 10.58 1.85
CA GLU A 5 18.46 9.46 2.74
C GLU A 5 19.62 8.98 3.62
N GLN A 6 20.83 9.52 3.47
CA GLN A 6 22.01 9.10 4.20
C GLN A 6 22.25 10.00 5.43
N PRO A 7 21.92 9.57 6.67
CA PRO A 7 21.97 10.45 7.84
C PRO A 7 23.37 10.95 8.17
N ALA A 8 24.40 10.17 7.83
CA ALA A 8 25.81 10.50 8.07
C ALA A 8 26.30 11.72 7.27
N LEU A 9 25.63 12.08 6.17
CA LEU A 9 25.97 13.24 5.34
C LEU A 9 25.34 14.54 5.84
N TRP A 10 24.43 14.48 6.82
CA TRP A 10 23.76 15.66 7.35
C TRP A 10 24.59 16.34 8.43
N HIS A 11 24.82 17.64 8.26
CA HIS A 11 25.42 18.49 9.29
C HIS A 11 24.33 19.25 10.05
N GLN A 12 24.34 19.18 11.38
CA GLN A 12 23.37 19.87 12.23
C GLN A 12 23.97 21.15 12.81
N VAL A 13 23.27 22.27 12.61
CA VAL A 13 23.64 23.57 13.19
C VAL A 13 22.46 24.07 14.02
N PRO A 14 22.66 24.42 15.31
CA PRO A 14 21.59 25.01 16.10
C PRO A 14 21.23 26.39 15.54
N LEU A 15 19.94 26.65 15.34
CA LEU A 15 19.46 27.97 14.90
C LEU A 15 19.18 28.86 16.12
N PRO A 16 19.96 29.91 16.36
CA PRO A 16 19.67 30.88 17.42
C PRO A 16 18.46 31.74 17.01
N VAL A 17 17.43 31.76 17.85
CA VAL A 17 16.21 32.54 17.62
C VAL A 17 16.25 33.79 18.50
N GLY A 18 15.95 34.96 17.93
CA GLY A 18 15.93 36.24 18.65
C GLY A 18 17.19 37.10 18.50
N ASP A 19 18.26 36.54 17.92
CA ASP A 19 19.45 37.29 17.50
C ASP A 19 19.63 37.18 15.99
N GLY A 20 19.42 38.28 15.28
CA GLY A 20 19.53 38.34 13.82
C GLY A 20 20.95 38.10 13.31
N ALA A 21 21.98 38.55 14.04
CA ALA A 21 23.37 38.37 13.62
C ALA A 21 23.81 36.92 13.77
N ALA A 22 23.47 36.29 14.90
CA ALA A 22 23.73 34.87 15.13
C ALA A 22 22.94 33.98 14.16
N LEU A 23 21.69 34.33 13.83
CA LEU A 23 20.89 33.62 12.84
C LEU A 23 21.51 33.70 11.44
N ALA A 24 21.94 34.90 11.02
CA ALA A 24 22.62 35.09 9.74
C ALA A 24 23.92 34.27 9.67
N GLN A 25 24.68 34.20 10.77
CA GLN A 25 25.87 33.36 10.85
C GLN A 25 25.54 31.87 10.74
N ALA A 26 24.47 31.40 11.38
CA ALA A 26 24.02 30.00 11.31
C ALA A 26 23.53 29.59 9.91
N LEU A 27 23.05 30.55 9.11
CA LEU A 27 22.58 30.30 7.73
C LEU A 27 23.68 30.43 6.66
N ARG A 28 24.84 31.02 6.98
CA ARG A 28 25.98 31.12 6.04
C ARG A 28 26.38 29.81 5.36
N PRO A 29 26.41 28.65 6.03
CA PRO A 29 26.77 27.39 5.39
C PRO A 29 25.90 27.06 4.17
N VAL A 30 24.63 27.49 4.15
CA VAL A 30 23.71 27.24 3.02
C VAL A 30 24.21 27.88 1.72
N MET A 31 24.98 28.97 1.81
CA MET A 31 25.56 29.68 0.66
C MET A 31 27.00 29.26 0.37
N GLN A 32 27.53 28.27 1.08
CA GLN A 32 28.92 27.86 0.92
C GLN A 32 29.12 27.16 -0.43
N THR A 33 30.17 27.56 -1.14
CA THR A 33 30.65 26.92 -2.35
C THR A 33 31.99 26.23 -2.10
N GLN A 34 32.35 25.30 -2.97
CA GLN A 34 33.64 24.64 -3.01
C GLN A 34 34.14 24.55 -4.44
N ARG A 35 35.47 24.50 -4.62
CA ARG A 35 36.08 24.26 -5.92
C ARG A 35 36.47 22.80 -6.05
N VAL A 36 36.08 22.20 -7.17
CA VAL A 36 36.35 20.79 -7.47
C VAL A 36 36.88 20.64 -8.90
N PRO A 37 37.69 19.59 -9.18
CA PRO A 37 38.04 19.24 -10.55
C PRO A 37 36.81 18.89 -11.39
N LEU A 38 36.91 19.06 -12.71
CA LEU A 38 35.84 18.76 -13.66
C LEU A 38 35.27 17.34 -13.53
N ASP A 39 36.12 16.34 -13.30
CA ASP A 39 35.67 14.95 -13.17
C ASP A 39 34.77 14.74 -11.95
N GLU A 40 35.06 15.44 -10.86
CA GLU A 40 34.24 15.39 -9.64
C GLU A 40 32.94 16.16 -9.84
N ALA A 41 32.97 17.34 -10.48
CA ALA A 41 31.77 18.06 -10.85
C ALA A 41 30.84 17.24 -11.75
N ARG A 42 31.39 16.52 -12.73
CA ARG A 42 30.65 15.61 -13.61
C ARG A 42 30.05 14.44 -12.82
N ALA A 43 30.83 13.82 -11.94
CA ALA A 43 30.35 12.72 -11.09
C ALA A 43 29.22 13.15 -10.13
N LEU A 44 29.26 14.41 -9.68
CA LEU A 44 28.22 15.00 -8.86
C LEU A 44 27.00 15.43 -9.70
N GLY A 45 27.14 15.68 -11.01
CA GLY A 45 26.06 16.18 -11.86
C GLY A 45 26.01 17.71 -11.94
N PHE A 46 27.09 18.41 -11.59
CA PHE A 46 27.24 19.85 -11.80
C PHE A 46 27.88 20.22 -13.15
N TRP A 47 28.18 19.22 -13.99
CA TRP A 47 28.77 19.41 -15.32
C TRP A 47 28.12 18.47 -16.33
N SER A 48 27.68 19.02 -17.47
CA SER A 48 27.04 18.33 -18.57
C SER A 48 27.76 18.61 -19.89
N ASP A 49 28.21 17.57 -20.58
CA ASP A 49 28.82 17.71 -21.91
C ASP A 49 27.75 17.90 -23.01
N GLU A 50 26.47 17.61 -22.71
CA GLU A 50 25.34 17.78 -23.63
C GLU A 50 24.80 19.21 -23.67
N HIS A 51 24.94 19.95 -22.56
CA HIS A 51 24.46 21.32 -22.38
C HIS A 51 25.60 22.21 -21.85
N PRO A 52 26.61 22.53 -22.67
CA PRO A 52 27.79 23.28 -22.22
C PRO A 52 27.49 24.72 -21.78
N GLU A 53 26.40 25.31 -22.25
CA GLU A 53 25.90 26.64 -21.87
C GLU A 53 25.49 26.75 -20.40
N ASP A 54 25.19 25.60 -19.80
CA ASP A 54 24.66 25.46 -18.46
C ASP A 54 25.74 25.17 -17.41
N ASN A 55 26.96 24.93 -17.86
CA ASN A 55 28.08 24.56 -17.00
C ASN A 55 28.63 25.78 -16.24
N PRO A 56 29.06 25.59 -14.97
CA PRO A 56 29.76 26.62 -14.23
C PRO A 56 31.09 26.99 -14.92
N PRO A 57 31.53 28.25 -14.82
CA PRO A 57 32.77 28.70 -15.45
C PRO A 57 33.99 27.99 -14.83
N CYS A 58 34.90 27.53 -15.69
CA CYS A 58 36.19 26.96 -15.27
C CYS A 58 37.19 28.07 -14.94
N ASP A 59 38.03 27.82 -13.94
CA ASP A 59 39.20 28.64 -13.66
C ASP A 59 40.45 28.21 -14.44
N ALA A 60 41.58 28.89 -14.19
CA ALA A 60 42.85 28.62 -14.87
C ALA A 60 43.50 27.28 -14.49
N GLN A 61 42.92 26.53 -13.56
CA GLN A 61 43.37 25.23 -13.07
C GLN A 61 42.38 24.11 -13.44
N ASP A 62 41.46 24.35 -14.38
CA ASP A 62 40.40 23.43 -14.78
C ASP A 62 39.51 22.96 -13.60
N GLN A 63 39.30 23.84 -12.62
CA GLN A 63 38.35 23.62 -11.52
C GLN A 63 37.10 24.48 -11.70
N VAL A 64 36.00 23.96 -11.15
CA VAL A 64 34.70 24.64 -11.16
C VAL A 64 34.20 24.87 -9.74
N GLU A 65 33.52 25.99 -9.55
CA GLU A 65 32.91 26.35 -8.28
C GLU A 65 31.47 25.83 -8.21
N ILE A 66 31.19 24.97 -7.24
CA ILE A 66 29.90 24.31 -7.04
C ILE A 66 29.37 24.54 -5.62
N PRO A 67 28.05 24.44 -5.37
CA PRO A 67 27.49 24.45 -4.02
C PRO A 67 28.07 23.32 -3.16
N ALA A 68 28.49 23.65 -1.93
CA ALA A 68 28.99 22.65 -0.98
C ALA A 68 27.87 21.74 -0.42
N TRP A 69 26.61 22.17 -0.54
CA TRP A 69 25.45 21.47 0.01
C TRP A 69 24.35 21.31 -1.03
N ARG A 70 23.75 20.12 -1.09
CA ARG A 70 22.61 19.83 -1.97
C ARG A 70 21.27 20.22 -1.37
N HIS A 71 21.14 20.12 -0.06
CA HIS A 71 19.89 20.39 0.65
C HIS A 71 20.19 21.11 1.96
N ALA A 72 19.31 22.07 2.30
CA ALA A 72 19.26 22.67 3.61
C ALA A 72 17.84 22.49 4.18
N LEU A 73 17.74 21.99 5.40
CA LEU A 73 16.48 21.90 6.14
C LEU A 73 16.54 22.88 7.31
N ILE A 74 15.73 23.94 7.22
CA ILE A 74 15.73 25.03 8.19
C ILE A 74 14.42 24.98 8.98
N ASN A 75 14.52 24.64 10.27
CA ASN A 75 13.39 24.71 11.18
C ASN A 75 13.39 26.04 11.92
N TYR A 76 12.42 26.91 11.60
CA TYR A 76 12.26 28.22 12.24
C TYR A 76 10.89 28.31 12.95
N PRO A 77 10.79 28.93 14.14
CA PRO A 77 9.54 28.97 14.91
C PRO A 77 8.52 29.99 14.37
N HIS A 78 8.20 29.94 13.08
CA HIS A 78 7.20 30.80 12.45
C HIS A 78 5.77 30.26 12.69
N PRO A 79 4.76 31.14 12.93
CA PRO A 79 3.37 30.72 13.06
C PRO A 79 2.84 29.89 11.88
N LEU A 80 3.21 30.24 10.64
CA LEU A 80 2.79 29.49 9.45
C LEU A 80 3.43 28.10 9.38
N LEU A 81 4.73 28.00 9.69
CA LEU A 81 5.45 26.72 9.68
C LEU A 81 4.89 25.77 10.74
N LYS A 82 4.54 26.29 11.93
CA LYS A 82 3.85 25.52 12.98
C LYS A 82 2.48 24.99 12.55
N ARG A 83 1.82 25.62 11.58
CA ARG A 83 0.54 25.18 11.02
C ARG A 83 0.69 24.18 9.88
N GLY A 84 1.92 23.73 9.59
CA GLY A 84 2.22 22.74 8.56
C GLY A 84 2.61 23.32 7.20
N LEU A 85 2.83 24.63 7.10
CA LEU A 85 3.43 25.21 5.89
C LEU A 85 4.88 24.74 5.78
N VAL A 86 5.26 24.24 4.61
CA VAL A 86 6.65 23.95 4.24
C VAL A 86 6.98 24.80 3.02
N VAL A 87 8.09 25.54 3.09
CA VAL A 87 8.56 26.36 1.98
C VAL A 87 9.73 25.64 1.33
N LEU A 88 9.63 25.40 0.03
CA LEU A 88 10.73 24.93 -0.81
C LEU A 88 11.28 26.15 -1.53
N ASP A 89 12.51 26.53 -1.19
CA ASP A 89 13.20 27.60 -1.92
C ASP A 89 13.91 26.99 -3.13
N THR A 90 13.62 27.50 -4.31
CA THR A 90 14.19 27.04 -5.57
C THR A 90 15.34 27.98 -5.92
N PRO A 91 16.60 27.49 -6.11
CA PRO A 91 17.64 28.35 -6.66
C PRO A 91 17.14 28.98 -7.97
N GLY A 92 17.51 30.24 -8.22
CA GLY A 92 16.97 31.02 -9.32
C GLY A 92 17.08 30.26 -10.65
N LEU A 93 16.06 30.37 -11.51
CA LEU A 93 15.97 29.59 -12.76
C LEU A 93 17.13 29.83 -13.73
N ASN A 94 17.87 30.93 -13.56
CA ASN A 94 19.10 31.22 -14.30
C ASN A 94 20.33 30.43 -13.81
N ALA A 95 20.20 29.67 -12.71
CA ALA A 95 21.24 28.82 -12.11
C ALA A 95 20.88 27.32 -12.17
N ILE A 96 19.80 26.95 -12.88
CA ILE A 96 19.27 25.59 -13.00
C ILE A 96 19.92 24.82 -14.18
N GLY A 97 20.99 25.35 -14.78
CA GLY A 97 21.62 24.70 -15.93
C GLY A 97 22.13 23.27 -15.64
N ALA A 98 22.69 23.02 -14.47
CA ALA A 98 23.33 21.73 -14.22
C ALA A 98 22.43 20.65 -13.59
N GLU A 99 21.30 21.02 -12.95
CA GLU A 99 20.37 20.04 -12.37
C GLU A 99 18.90 20.42 -12.61
N PRO A 100 18.32 20.00 -13.76
CA PRO A 100 16.87 20.12 -13.99
C PRO A 100 16.06 19.27 -12.98
N GLU A 101 16.63 18.19 -12.45
CA GLU A 101 15.83 17.15 -11.79
C GLU A 101 15.49 17.44 -10.32
N LEU A 102 16.35 18.09 -9.54
CA LEU A 102 16.16 18.05 -8.07
C LEU A 102 15.05 18.98 -7.56
N THR A 103 14.85 20.12 -8.21
CA THR A 103 13.88 21.13 -7.77
C THR A 103 12.58 21.08 -8.58
N LEU A 104 12.66 20.80 -9.89
CA LEU A 104 11.47 20.62 -10.73
C LEU A 104 10.74 19.32 -10.43
N ALA A 105 11.42 18.23 -10.06
CA ALA A 105 10.74 16.99 -9.67
C ALA A 105 9.91 17.14 -8.39
N LEU A 106 10.19 18.16 -7.56
CA LEU A 106 9.41 18.44 -6.35
C LEU A 106 8.19 19.33 -6.63
N LEU A 107 8.16 20.07 -7.74
CA LEU A 107 7.02 20.93 -8.09
C LEU A 107 5.70 20.15 -8.19
N PRO A 108 5.61 18.96 -8.83
CA PRO A 108 4.37 18.17 -8.87
C PRO A 108 3.82 17.76 -7.49
N SER A 109 4.68 17.69 -6.47
CA SER A 109 4.27 17.37 -5.09
C SER A 109 3.84 18.59 -4.28
N ALA A 110 4.08 19.81 -4.78
CA ALA A 110 3.71 21.03 -4.11
C ALA A 110 2.20 21.29 -4.21
N HIS A 111 1.60 21.67 -3.08
CA HIS A 111 0.20 22.11 -3.05
C HIS A 111 0.02 23.46 -3.76
N ALA A 112 1.07 24.28 -3.75
CA ALA A 112 1.07 25.58 -4.39
C ALA A 112 2.47 26.05 -4.80
N ALA A 113 2.50 26.90 -5.83
CA ALA A 113 3.67 27.62 -6.29
C ALA A 113 3.52 29.11 -6.05
N LEU A 114 4.56 29.74 -5.49
CA LEU A 114 4.66 31.18 -5.31
C LEU A 114 5.66 31.73 -6.33
N PHE A 115 5.16 32.40 -7.36
CA PHE A 115 5.98 32.95 -8.43
C PHE A 115 6.35 34.41 -8.14
N LEU A 116 7.63 34.66 -7.88
CA LEU A 116 8.17 35.96 -7.49
C LEU A 116 8.60 36.74 -8.74
N LEU A 117 8.06 37.95 -8.88
CA LEU A 117 8.38 38.91 -9.94
C LEU A 117 8.79 40.24 -9.33
N ALA A 118 9.51 41.05 -10.09
CA ALA A 118 9.84 42.42 -9.70
C ALA A 118 8.78 43.40 -10.23
N ALA A 119 8.25 44.26 -9.37
CA ALA A 119 7.15 45.18 -9.68
C ALA A 119 7.56 46.31 -10.64
N ASP A 120 8.86 46.65 -10.70
CA ASP A 120 9.46 47.64 -11.58
C ASP A 120 9.56 47.18 -13.03
N THR A 121 9.88 45.91 -13.26
CA THR A 121 10.01 45.33 -14.61
C THR A 121 8.73 44.70 -15.13
N GLY A 122 7.79 44.36 -14.23
CA GLY A 122 6.60 43.56 -14.58
C GLY A 122 6.98 42.16 -15.05
N VAL A 123 6.11 41.54 -15.87
CA VAL A 123 6.33 40.18 -16.39
C VAL A 123 7.23 40.23 -17.63
N SER A 124 8.44 39.69 -17.53
CA SER A 124 9.37 39.61 -18.67
C SER A 124 9.10 38.40 -19.58
N ARG A 125 9.76 38.37 -20.74
CA ARG A 125 9.68 37.22 -21.67
C ARG A 125 10.27 35.94 -21.07
N SER A 126 11.35 36.05 -20.29
CA SER A 126 11.93 34.91 -19.57
C SER A 126 11.00 34.40 -18.47
N ASP A 127 10.34 35.31 -17.74
CA ASP A 127 9.38 34.91 -16.70
C ASP A 127 8.19 34.16 -17.31
N LEU A 128 7.69 34.63 -18.47
CA LEU A 128 6.62 33.96 -19.21
C LEU A 128 7.02 32.56 -19.70
N ALA A 129 8.27 32.38 -20.13
CA ALA A 129 8.77 31.08 -20.54
C ALA A 129 8.76 30.13 -19.34
N VAL A 130 9.39 30.53 -18.22
CA VAL A 130 9.39 29.75 -16.98
C VAL A 130 7.97 29.40 -16.53
N TRP A 131 7.07 30.39 -16.50
CA TRP A 131 5.69 30.21 -16.08
C TRP A 131 4.97 29.14 -16.90
N ARG A 132 5.10 29.20 -18.23
CA ARG A 132 4.46 28.23 -19.12
C ARG A 132 5.08 26.85 -19.00
N ASP A 133 6.41 26.79 -18.96
CA ASP A 133 7.14 25.54 -19.11
C ASP A 133 7.15 24.72 -17.80
N HIS A 134 7.12 25.39 -16.64
CA HIS A 134 7.20 24.72 -15.32
C HIS A 134 5.92 24.82 -14.49
N LEU A 135 5.13 25.87 -14.69
CA LEU A 135 3.92 26.12 -13.93
C LEU A 135 2.65 26.00 -14.79
N GLY A 136 2.73 25.63 -16.07
CA GLY A 136 1.56 25.51 -16.95
C GLY A 136 0.54 24.43 -16.56
N ASP A 137 0.89 23.53 -15.63
CA ASP A 137 0.15 22.29 -15.39
C ASP A 137 -1.02 22.43 -14.39
N ARG A 138 -2.18 21.81 -14.68
CA ARG A 138 -3.48 22.17 -14.04
C ARG A 138 -3.66 21.75 -12.57
N GLY A 139 -2.67 21.13 -11.93
CA GLY A 139 -2.81 20.52 -10.61
C GLY A 139 -2.37 21.36 -9.40
N ILE A 140 -1.62 22.44 -9.60
CA ILE A 140 -0.98 23.21 -8.52
C ILE A 140 -1.65 24.58 -8.38
N GLU A 141 -1.92 25.00 -7.14
CA GLU A 141 -2.42 26.35 -6.87
C GLU A 141 -1.31 27.39 -7.09
N ARG A 142 -1.60 28.49 -7.78
CA ARG A 142 -0.56 29.46 -8.17
C ARG A 142 -0.82 30.83 -7.59
N PHE A 143 0.21 31.38 -6.95
CA PHE A 143 0.24 32.73 -6.42
C PHE A 143 1.34 33.50 -7.12
N VAL A 144 1.08 34.76 -7.43
CA VAL A 144 2.07 35.66 -8.04
C VAL A 144 2.36 36.75 -7.04
N VAL A 145 3.64 37.03 -6.83
CA VAL A 145 4.09 38.08 -5.91
C VAL A 145 4.89 39.09 -6.69
N LEU A 146 4.38 40.32 -6.78
CA LEU A 146 5.10 41.47 -7.29
C LEU A 146 5.89 42.10 -6.14
N ASN A 147 7.15 41.70 -6.00
CA ASN A 147 8.06 42.24 -4.99
C ASN A 147 8.65 43.59 -5.45
N LYS A 148 9.23 44.34 -4.51
CA LYS A 148 9.86 45.65 -4.74
C LYS A 148 8.89 46.78 -5.06
N ILE A 149 7.67 46.78 -4.53
CA ILE A 149 6.74 47.92 -4.72
C ILE A 149 7.30 49.24 -4.20
N ASP A 150 8.29 49.19 -3.29
CA ASP A 150 8.99 50.37 -2.79
C ASP A 150 9.81 51.11 -3.86
N THR A 151 10.12 50.48 -4.99
CA THR A 151 10.79 51.15 -6.12
C THR A 151 9.80 51.95 -6.99
N LEU A 152 8.50 51.67 -6.87
CA LEU A 152 7.44 52.41 -7.56
C LEU A 152 7.03 53.68 -6.81
N ALA A 153 7.50 53.87 -5.58
CA ALA A 153 7.23 55.06 -4.79
C ALA A 153 8.03 56.26 -5.32
N ASP A 154 7.41 57.03 -6.21
CA ASP A 154 7.95 58.31 -6.69
C ASP A 154 7.66 59.41 -5.64
N PRO A 155 8.66 60.16 -5.16
CA PRO A 155 8.48 61.29 -4.24
C PRO A 155 7.53 62.39 -4.75
N LEU A 156 7.27 62.44 -6.06
CA LEU A 156 6.38 63.41 -6.71
C LEU A 156 4.92 62.96 -6.76
N LEU A 157 4.64 61.68 -6.46
CA LEU A 157 3.29 61.12 -6.47
C LEU A 157 2.70 61.09 -5.07
N ASP A 158 1.38 61.27 -4.98
CA ASP A 158 0.66 61.02 -3.74
C ASP A 158 0.51 59.50 -3.48
N SER A 159 0.15 59.14 -2.24
CA SER A 159 0.01 57.73 -1.85
C SER A 159 -1.10 57.00 -2.59
N ALA A 160 -2.14 57.71 -3.08
CA ALA A 160 -3.24 57.12 -3.83
C ALA A 160 -2.82 56.78 -5.27
N GLN A 161 -2.00 57.63 -5.89
CA GLN A 161 -1.42 57.44 -7.21
C GLN A 161 -0.44 56.26 -7.21
N VAL A 162 0.43 56.15 -6.21
CA VAL A 162 1.33 54.99 -6.06
C VAL A 162 0.52 53.71 -5.87
N ALA A 163 -0.51 53.71 -5.02
CA ALA A 163 -1.37 52.55 -4.82
C ALA A 163 -2.10 52.14 -6.10
N GLU A 164 -2.53 53.10 -6.91
CA GLU A 164 -3.17 52.85 -8.19
C GLU A 164 -2.19 52.24 -9.21
N GLN A 165 -0.96 52.75 -9.27
CA GLN A 165 0.09 52.18 -10.12
C GLN A 165 0.41 50.73 -9.74
N VAL A 166 0.51 50.43 -8.44
CA VAL A 166 0.71 49.06 -7.95
C VAL A 166 -0.47 48.16 -8.36
N ARG A 167 -1.71 48.65 -8.23
CA ARG A 167 -2.92 47.91 -8.63
C ARG A 167 -2.91 47.58 -10.12
N GLN A 168 -2.54 48.54 -10.97
CA GLN A 168 -2.43 48.35 -12.41
C GLN A 168 -1.36 47.30 -12.77
N GLN A 169 -0.23 47.30 -12.06
CA GLN A 169 0.79 46.25 -12.23
C GLN A 169 0.26 44.87 -11.84
N CYS A 170 -0.47 44.76 -10.74
CA CYS A 170 -1.12 43.50 -10.33
C CYS A 170 -2.12 43.00 -11.38
N ASP A 171 -2.99 43.88 -11.88
CA ASP A 171 -3.99 43.53 -12.90
C ASP A 171 -3.33 43.11 -14.22
N GLN A 172 -2.24 43.79 -14.60
CA GLN A 172 -1.50 43.45 -15.80
C GLN A 172 -0.79 42.09 -15.67
N ALA A 173 -0.16 41.81 -14.52
CA ALA A 173 0.44 40.51 -14.24
C ALA A 173 -0.62 39.39 -14.23
N ALA A 174 -1.78 39.63 -13.59
CA ALA A 174 -2.90 38.70 -13.56
C ALA A 174 -3.38 38.32 -14.96
N ARG A 175 -3.59 39.33 -15.83
CA ARG A 175 -3.99 39.13 -17.23
C ARG A 175 -2.94 38.38 -18.03
N THR A 176 -1.68 38.75 -17.86
CA THR A 176 -0.55 38.18 -18.63
C THR A 176 -0.30 36.72 -18.26
N LEU A 177 -0.41 36.37 -16.99
CA LEU A 177 -0.16 35.01 -16.48
C LEU A 177 -1.43 34.13 -16.44
N GLY A 178 -2.61 34.70 -16.70
CA GLY A 178 -3.87 33.97 -16.71
C GLY A 178 -4.32 33.51 -15.32
N VAL A 179 -4.02 34.29 -14.28
CA VAL A 179 -4.41 33.99 -12.88
C VAL A 179 -5.46 34.97 -12.37
N PRO A 180 -6.32 34.57 -11.41
CA PRO A 180 -7.23 35.50 -10.75
C PRO A 180 -6.45 36.61 -10.04
N ALA A 181 -6.92 37.86 -10.15
CA ALA A 181 -6.30 39.01 -9.48
C ALA A 181 -6.20 38.82 -7.95
N SER A 182 -7.10 38.04 -7.35
CA SER A 182 -7.08 37.68 -5.92
C SER A 182 -5.89 36.80 -5.49
N ARG A 183 -5.07 36.32 -6.44
CA ARG A 183 -3.85 35.55 -6.20
C ARG A 183 -2.59 36.30 -6.60
N VAL A 184 -2.72 37.57 -6.98
CA VAL A 184 -1.59 38.45 -7.26
C VAL A 184 -1.43 39.40 -6.08
N HIS A 185 -0.28 39.34 -5.43
CA HIS A 185 0.01 40.14 -4.24
C HIS A 185 1.22 41.03 -4.50
N ALA A 186 1.09 42.31 -4.20
CA ALA A 186 2.21 43.25 -4.26
C ALA A 186 2.81 43.40 -2.87
N LEU A 187 4.13 43.37 -2.75
CA LEU A 187 4.81 43.56 -1.47
C LEU A 187 6.20 44.19 -1.61
N SER A 188 6.71 44.75 -0.51
CA SER A 188 8.12 45.08 -0.35
C SER A 188 8.73 44.19 0.71
N ALA A 189 9.48 43.17 0.28
CA ALA A 189 10.15 42.26 1.21
C ALA A 189 11.19 42.98 2.07
N ARG A 190 11.85 43.99 1.48
CA ARG A 190 12.83 44.85 2.18
C ARG A 190 12.14 45.62 3.31
N GLN A 191 11.04 46.31 2.99
CA GLN A 191 10.28 47.05 3.99
C GLN A 191 9.73 46.13 5.08
N ALA A 192 9.17 44.97 4.71
CA ALA A 192 8.64 44.00 5.65
C ALA A 192 9.73 43.49 6.62
N LEU A 193 10.94 43.20 6.10
CA LEU A 193 12.07 42.77 6.91
C LEU A 193 12.52 43.87 7.87
N THR A 194 12.72 45.09 7.39
CA THR A 194 13.10 46.23 8.23
C THR A 194 12.07 46.49 9.32
N ALA A 195 10.79 46.46 8.97
CA ALA A 195 9.68 46.64 9.91
C ALA A 195 9.67 45.56 11.00
N ARG A 196 9.91 44.28 10.65
CA ARG A 196 10.03 43.20 11.64
C ARG A 196 11.21 43.37 12.58
N LEU A 197 12.35 43.85 12.08
CA LEU A 197 13.55 44.10 12.89
C LEU A 197 13.36 45.29 13.85
N GLN A 198 12.61 46.31 13.43
CA GLN A 198 12.35 47.52 14.22
C GLN A 198 11.10 47.41 15.11
N GLY A 199 10.28 46.38 14.93
CA GLY A 199 8.99 46.26 15.62
C GLY A 199 7.93 47.26 15.13
N ASP A 200 8.06 47.79 13.91
CA ASP A 200 7.15 48.77 13.34
C ASP A 200 5.95 48.10 12.66
N ALA A 201 4.83 48.03 13.39
CA ALA A 201 3.60 47.44 12.89
C ALA A 201 2.98 48.20 11.72
N ALA A 202 3.15 49.53 11.64
CA ALA A 202 2.57 50.35 10.59
C ALA A 202 3.31 50.13 9.26
N SER A 203 4.64 50.15 9.30
CA SER A 203 5.46 49.85 8.12
C SER A 203 5.25 48.40 7.64
N LEU A 204 5.12 47.44 8.56
CA LEU A 204 4.81 46.06 8.23
C LEU A 204 3.45 45.92 7.52
N ALA A 205 2.42 46.63 7.99
CA ALA A 205 1.11 46.62 7.33
C ALA A 205 1.18 47.20 5.92
N SER A 206 1.90 48.31 5.73
CA SER A 206 2.08 48.93 4.40
C SER A 206 2.95 48.12 3.44
N SER A 207 3.80 47.22 3.95
CA SER A 207 4.68 46.38 3.12
C SER A 207 3.95 45.33 2.28
N GLY A 208 2.67 45.06 2.54
CA GLY A 208 1.87 44.06 1.83
C GLY A 208 2.12 42.59 2.25
N LEU A 209 3.16 42.31 3.05
CA LEU A 209 3.47 40.95 3.51
C LEU A 209 2.33 40.30 4.33
N PRO A 210 1.68 40.98 5.29
CA PRO A 210 0.60 40.36 6.07
C PRO A 210 -0.58 39.88 5.22
N GLY A 211 -0.92 40.62 4.16
CA GLY A 211 -1.99 40.24 3.24
C GLY A 211 -1.66 38.98 2.43
N LEU A 212 -0.40 38.80 2.05
CA LEU A 212 0.07 37.55 1.44
C LEU A 212 0.01 36.39 2.45
N GLU A 213 0.51 36.59 3.67
CA GLU A 213 0.49 35.55 4.71
C GLU A 213 -0.94 35.08 5.01
N GLU A 214 -1.89 36.01 5.10
CA GLU A 214 -3.31 35.70 5.29
C GLU A 214 -3.89 34.93 4.10
N ALA A 215 -3.60 35.35 2.86
CA ALA A 215 -4.05 34.65 1.66
C ALA A 215 -3.52 33.20 1.60
N LEU A 216 -2.23 32.99 1.91
CA LEU A 216 -1.64 31.66 1.98
C LEU A 216 -2.30 30.81 3.07
N VAL A 217 -2.61 31.39 4.22
CA VAL A 217 -3.34 30.67 5.29
C VAL A 217 -4.74 30.26 4.85
N HIS A 218 -5.51 31.15 4.24
CA HIS A 218 -6.90 30.85 3.89
C HIS A 218 -7.04 29.96 2.66
N GLN A 219 -6.13 30.07 1.69
CA GLN A 219 -6.24 29.37 0.43
C GLN A 219 -5.40 28.07 0.38
N LEU A 220 -4.25 28.00 1.08
CA LEU A 220 -3.34 26.85 1.01
C LEU A 220 -3.38 25.93 2.21
N LEU A 221 -3.66 26.46 3.40
CA LEU A 221 -3.84 25.64 4.59
C LEU A 221 -5.34 25.33 4.67
N PRO A 222 -5.82 24.21 4.07
CA PRO A 222 -7.22 23.83 4.22
C PRO A 222 -7.56 23.86 5.71
N PRO A 223 -8.74 24.36 6.09
CA PRO A 223 -9.17 24.29 7.48
C PRO A 223 -8.99 22.84 7.96
N ARG A 224 -8.40 22.70 9.15
CA ARG A 224 -8.02 21.39 9.74
C ARG A 224 -9.14 20.35 9.65
N SER A 225 -10.40 20.80 9.66
CA SER A 225 -11.61 19.98 9.45
C SER A 225 -11.65 19.26 8.09
N LEU A 226 -11.23 19.88 6.99
CA LEU A 226 -11.22 19.25 5.66
C LEU A 226 -10.17 18.14 5.56
N VAL A 227 -8.98 18.36 6.14
CA VAL A 227 -7.91 17.34 6.18
C VAL A 227 -8.34 16.15 7.04
N LEU A 228 -8.88 16.42 8.22
CA LEU A 228 -9.44 15.37 9.08
C LEU A 228 -10.60 14.64 8.39
N GLY A 229 -11.46 15.34 7.68
CA GLY A 229 -12.54 14.75 6.89
C GLY A 229 -12.02 13.79 5.81
N ARG A 230 -10.98 14.17 5.07
CA ARG A 230 -10.33 13.29 4.07
C ARG A 230 -9.70 12.05 4.72
N LEU A 231 -8.99 12.22 5.82
CA LEU A 231 -8.37 11.10 6.55
C LEU A 231 -9.41 10.12 7.10
N VAL A 232 -10.50 10.64 7.67
CA VAL A 232 -11.61 9.82 8.17
C VAL A 232 -12.30 9.09 7.01
N ALA A 233 -12.54 9.76 5.88
CA ALA A 233 -13.15 9.13 4.70
C ALA A 233 -12.25 8.02 4.13
N ALA A 234 -10.94 8.25 4.03
CA ALA A 234 -9.98 7.25 3.59
C ALA A 234 -9.92 6.05 4.56
N GLY A 235 -9.89 6.31 5.87
CA GLY A 235 -9.93 5.27 6.89
C GLY A 235 -11.23 4.46 6.86
N ALA A 236 -12.37 5.11 6.66
CA ALA A 236 -13.67 4.44 6.52
C ALA A 236 -13.73 3.53 5.29
N LEU A 237 -13.21 4.00 4.14
CA LEU A 237 -13.10 3.20 2.92
C LEU A 237 -12.20 1.97 3.13
N ALA A 238 -11.04 2.14 3.78
CA ALA A 238 -10.14 1.03 4.08
C ALA A 238 -10.79 -0.02 5.00
N LEU A 239 -11.49 0.43 6.05
CA LEU A 239 -12.24 -0.46 6.95
C LEU A 239 -13.36 -1.19 6.22
N GLN A 240 -14.10 -0.51 5.34
CA GLN A 240 -15.15 -1.11 4.54
C GLN A 240 -14.60 -2.21 3.61
N GLN A 241 -13.45 -1.97 2.97
CA GLN A 241 -12.79 -2.95 2.11
C GLN A 241 -12.33 -4.18 2.91
N LEU A 242 -11.71 -3.97 4.08
CA LEU A 242 -11.30 -5.05 4.97
C LEU A 242 -12.49 -5.89 5.47
N ALA A 243 -13.58 -5.22 5.89
CA ALA A 243 -14.79 -5.90 6.32
C ALA A 243 -15.41 -6.74 5.20
N ARG A 244 -15.47 -6.19 3.97
CA ARG A 244 -15.99 -6.90 2.80
C ARG A 244 -15.14 -8.13 2.46
N SER A 245 -13.81 -8.01 2.50
CA SER A 245 -12.92 -9.16 2.26
C SER A 245 -13.17 -10.26 3.29
N ARG A 246 -13.21 -9.92 4.59
CA ARG A 246 -13.45 -10.91 5.65
C ARG A 246 -14.81 -11.61 5.51
N LEU A 247 -15.85 -10.89 5.13
CA LEU A 247 -17.18 -11.47 4.90
C LEU A 247 -17.18 -12.46 3.74
N LEU A 248 -16.50 -12.12 2.63
CA LEU A 248 -16.37 -13.02 1.48
C LEU A 248 -15.58 -14.28 1.83
N ASP A 249 -14.51 -14.15 2.61
CA ASP A 249 -13.71 -15.29 3.06
C ASP A 249 -14.50 -16.19 4.02
N GLN A 250 -15.26 -15.61 4.95
CA GLN A 250 -16.17 -16.38 5.81
C GLN A 250 -17.25 -17.13 5.01
N GLN A 251 -17.83 -16.48 3.99
CA GLN A 251 -18.83 -17.14 3.13
C GLN A 251 -18.23 -18.34 2.38
N ARG A 252 -17.01 -18.20 1.86
CA ARG A 252 -16.29 -19.31 1.21
C ARG A 252 -16.00 -20.45 2.19
N GLN A 253 -15.48 -20.13 3.37
CA GLN A 253 -15.20 -21.14 4.41
C GLN A 253 -16.46 -21.91 4.82
N LEU A 254 -17.59 -21.22 4.99
CA LEU A 254 -18.87 -21.87 5.31
C LEU A 254 -19.38 -22.74 4.17
N ALA A 255 -19.21 -22.30 2.92
CA ALA A 255 -19.57 -23.11 1.75
C ALA A 255 -18.73 -24.38 1.65
N ASP A 256 -17.42 -24.28 1.89
CA ASP A 256 -16.50 -25.44 1.91
C ASP A 256 -16.86 -26.42 3.04
N GLN A 257 -17.14 -25.91 4.25
CA GLN A 257 -17.60 -26.73 5.38
C GLN A 257 -18.92 -27.44 5.08
N LEU A 258 -19.88 -26.77 4.43
CA LEU A 258 -21.14 -27.39 4.02
C LEU A 258 -20.92 -28.48 2.97
N ALA A 259 -20.05 -28.25 1.98
CA ALA A 259 -19.70 -29.24 0.97
C ALA A 259 -19.03 -30.47 1.60
N GLU A 260 -18.14 -30.25 2.57
CA GLU A 260 -17.50 -31.34 3.33
C GLU A 260 -18.53 -32.17 4.11
N LEU A 261 -19.44 -31.51 4.85
CA LEU A 261 -20.49 -32.18 5.60
C LEU A 261 -21.45 -32.98 4.70
N GLN A 262 -21.81 -32.42 3.53
CA GLN A 262 -22.61 -33.13 2.52
C GLN A 262 -21.86 -34.36 1.98
N GLY A 263 -20.56 -34.22 1.71
CA GLY A 263 -19.70 -35.33 1.31
C GLY A 263 -19.62 -36.43 2.36
N LEU A 264 -19.50 -36.07 3.65
CA LEU A 264 -19.49 -37.01 4.76
C LEU A 264 -20.82 -37.74 4.93
N ARG A 265 -21.96 -37.04 4.75
CA ARG A 265 -23.29 -37.67 4.73
C ARG A 265 -23.44 -38.67 3.60
N GLY A 266 -23.02 -38.31 2.38
CA GLY A 266 -23.06 -39.23 1.23
C GLY A 266 -22.21 -40.48 1.43
N LYS A 267 -20.98 -40.32 1.91
CA LYS A 267 -20.07 -41.45 2.21
C LYS A 267 -20.64 -42.37 3.30
N SER A 268 -21.22 -41.79 4.34
CA SER A 268 -21.84 -42.54 5.44
C SER A 268 -23.09 -43.30 4.97
N ALA A 269 -23.94 -42.67 4.17
CA ALA A 269 -25.11 -43.32 3.58
C ALA A 269 -24.72 -44.50 2.66
N GLY A 270 -23.71 -44.31 1.81
CA GLY A 270 -23.20 -45.38 0.94
C GLY A 270 -22.63 -46.57 1.72
N ARG A 271 -21.87 -46.31 2.80
CA ARG A 271 -21.37 -47.37 3.70
C ARG A 271 -22.51 -48.11 4.40
N LEU A 272 -23.51 -47.40 4.92
CA LEU A 272 -24.66 -48.00 5.57
C LEU A 272 -25.48 -48.87 4.60
N GLN A 273 -25.66 -48.41 3.36
CA GLN A 273 -26.36 -49.18 2.33
C GLN A 273 -25.61 -50.46 1.98
N LEU A 274 -24.28 -50.41 1.90
CA LEU A 274 -23.45 -51.59 1.63
C LEU A 274 -23.47 -52.59 2.79
N VAL A 275 -23.47 -52.12 4.03
CA VAL A 275 -23.65 -52.97 5.22
C VAL A 275 -25.04 -53.61 5.24
N ALA A 276 -26.09 -52.84 4.94
CA ALA A 276 -27.46 -53.36 4.87
C ALA A 276 -27.59 -54.44 3.78
N GLN A 277 -27.02 -54.23 2.59
CA GLN A 277 -27.02 -55.23 1.52
C GLN A 277 -26.30 -56.52 1.93
N ARG A 278 -25.15 -56.40 2.61
CA ARG A 278 -24.44 -57.58 3.14
C ARG A 278 -25.27 -58.33 4.17
N LEU A 279 -25.92 -57.63 5.09
CA LEU A 279 -26.77 -58.24 6.11
C LEU A 279 -27.94 -59.02 5.48
N VAL A 280 -28.57 -58.46 4.45
CA VAL A 280 -29.64 -59.14 3.69
C VAL A 280 -29.11 -60.40 2.98
N ALA A 281 -27.94 -60.31 2.36
CA ALA A 281 -27.31 -61.47 1.70
C ALA A 281 -27.00 -62.58 2.71
N GLU A 282 -26.33 -62.26 3.82
CA GLU A 282 -26.02 -63.21 4.90
C GLU A 282 -27.30 -63.83 5.51
N SER A 283 -28.34 -63.03 5.74
CA SER A 283 -29.64 -63.53 6.20
C SER A 283 -30.24 -64.54 5.23
N SER A 284 -30.20 -64.25 3.93
CA SER A 284 -30.73 -65.16 2.90
C SER A 284 -29.94 -66.46 2.80
N ASP A 285 -28.62 -66.41 2.96
CA ASP A 285 -27.77 -67.60 2.98
C ASP A 285 -27.99 -68.43 4.25
N PHE A 286 -28.25 -67.78 5.39
CA PHE A 286 -28.63 -68.45 6.62
C PHE A 286 -30.00 -69.15 6.48
N GLU A 287 -30.99 -68.47 5.92
CA GLU A 287 -32.31 -69.06 5.63
C GLU A 287 -32.24 -70.26 4.68
N ARG A 288 -31.30 -70.27 3.72
CA ARG A 288 -31.06 -71.42 2.84
C ARG A 288 -30.36 -72.59 3.56
N CYS A 289 -29.50 -72.29 4.53
CA CYS A 289 -28.79 -73.31 5.30
C CYS A 289 -29.69 -74.00 6.34
N ALA A 290 -30.64 -73.28 6.92
CA ALA A 290 -31.56 -73.80 7.94
C ALA A 290 -32.34 -75.08 7.51
N PRO A 291 -33.01 -75.14 6.34
CA PRO A 291 -33.72 -76.33 5.91
C PRO A 291 -32.77 -77.47 5.54
N ARG A 292 -31.55 -77.18 5.05
CA ARG A 292 -30.53 -78.21 4.79
C ARG A 292 -30.06 -78.87 6.08
N LEU A 293 -29.84 -78.08 7.13
CA LEU A 293 -29.53 -78.60 8.46
C LEU A 293 -30.68 -79.42 9.05
N ALA A 294 -31.92 -78.96 8.89
CA ALA A 294 -33.10 -79.71 9.31
C ALA A 294 -33.24 -81.04 8.55
N ALA A 295 -33.01 -81.05 7.23
CA ALA A 295 -33.03 -82.25 6.40
C ALA A 295 -31.91 -83.23 6.80
N LEU A 296 -30.69 -82.74 7.02
CA LEU A 296 -29.57 -83.56 7.51
C LEU A 296 -29.89 -84.20 8.87
N ARG A 297 -30.46 -83.42 9.81
CA ARG A 297 -30.91 -83.95 11.10
C ARG A 297 -31.98 -85.03 10.93
N GLN A 298 -32.92 -84.84 10.03
CA GLN A 298 -33.97 -85.83 9.77
C GLN A 298 -33.40 -87.13 9.18
N VAL A 299 -32.44 -87.02 8.26
CA VAL A 299 -31.73 -88.20 7.71
C VAL A 299 -30.92 -88.92 8.79
N LEU A 300 -30.17 -88.17 9.61
CA LEU A 300 -29.41 -88.74 10.73
C LEU A 300 -30.33 -89.46 11.71
N ASN A 301 -31.46 -88.86 12.08
CA ASN A 301 -32.43 -89.50 12.98
C ASN A 301 -33.01 -90.78 12.37
N ARG A 302 -33.33 -90.80 11.06
CA ARG A 302 -33.78 -92.03 10.38
C ARG A 302 -32.70 -93.10 10.36
N GLN A 303 -31.43 -92.74 10.15
CA GLN A 303 -30.31 -93.69 10.21
C GLN A 303 -30.14 -94.25 11.62
N ILE A 304 -30.24 -93.40 12.65
CA ILE A 304 -30.22 -93.83 14.05
C ILE A 304 -31.37 -94.80 14.33
N GLU A 305 -32.61 -94.47 13.92
CA GLU A 305 -33.77 -95.36 14.08
C GLU A 305 -33.59 -96.69 13.33
N SER A 306 -33.05 -96.67 12.11
CA SER A 306 -32.79 -97.89 11.34
C SER A 306 -31.75 -98.78 12.01
N VAL A 307 -30.66 -98.21 12.55
CA VAL A 307 -29.66 -98.95 13.30
C VAL A 307 -30.25 -99.51 14.60
N LEU A 308 -31.06 -98.72 15.32
CA LEU A 308 -31.73 -99.16 16.54
C LEU A 308 -32.76 -100.28 16.26
N GLN A 309 -33.48 -100.24 15.14
CA GLN A 309 -34.39 -101.32 14.72
C GLN A 309 -33.63 -102.59 14.33
N GLY A 310 -32.49 -102.49 13.65
CA GLY A 310 -31.61 -103.63 13.37
C GLY A 310 -31.02 -104.27 14.63
N LEU A 311 -30.83 -103.47 15.69
CA LEU A 311 -30.39 -103.93 17.01
C LEU A 311 -31.55 -104.35 17.93
N ALA A 312 -32.81 -104.18 17.51
CA ALA A 312 -33.96 -104.55 18.32
C ALA A 312 -34.00 -106.07 18.54
N ALA A 313 -34.44 -106.48 19.74
CA ALA A 313 -34.37 -107.85 20.22
C ALA A 313 -34.99 -108.89 19.27
N GLU A 314 -35.96 -108.51 18.42
CA GLU A 314 -36.53 -109.35 17.36
C GLU A 314 -35.50 -109.72 16.28
N GLY A 315 -34.75 -108.74 15.78
CA GLY A 315 -33.76 -108.92 14.70
C GLY A 315 -32.56 -109.74 15.17
N VAL A 316 -32.10 -109.49 16.40
CA VAL A 316 -31.06 -110.32 17.04
C VAL A 316 -31.59 -111.74 17.30
N ARG A 317 -32.84 -111.90 17.71
CA ARG A 317 -33.45 -113.23 17.90
C ARG A 317 -33.60 -113.99 16.58
N GLN A 318 -34.03 -113.35 15.49
CA GLN A 318 -34.12 -113.95 14.16
C GLN A 318 -32.74 -114.32 13.60
N ALA A 319 -31.73 -113.46 13.76
CA ALA A 319 -30.36 -113.77 13.35
C ALA A 319 -29.81 -114.98 14.13
N VAL A 320 -30.04 -115.05 15.45
CA VAL A 320 -29.68 -116.21 16.28
C VAL A 320 -30.47 -117.45 15.87
N HIS A 321 -31.75 -117.33 15.49
CA HIS A 321 -32.55 -118.45 15.01
C HIS A 321 -32.05 -118.98 13.67
N GLN A 322 -31.76 -118.11 12.70
CA GLN A 322 -31.17 -118.47 11.41
C GLN A 322 -29.78 -119.09 11.58
N TRP A 323 -28.97 -118.59 12.52
CA TRP A 323 -27.68 -119.20 12.85
C TRP A 323 -27.84 -120.60 13.45
N ARG A 324 -28.84 -120.80 14.31
CA ARG A 324 -29.18 -122.13 14.87
C ARG A 324 -29.69 -123.09 13.79
N GLU A 325 -30.52 -122.63 12.87
CA GLU A 325 -31.02 -123.45 11.75
C GLU A 325 -29.92 -123.79 10.75
N ALA A 326 -29.03 -122.85 10.41
CA ALA A 326 -27.86 -123.10 9.57
C ALA A 326 -26.85 -124.05 10.24
N ALA A 327 -26.66 -123.94 11.56
CA ALA A 327 -25.85 -124.88 12.33
C ALA A 327 -26.47 -126.29 12.39
N GLN A 328 -27.80 -126.41 12.42
CA GLN A 328 -28.50 -127.70 12.36
C GLN A 328 -28.51 -128.31 10.95
N ALA A 329 -28.59 -127.49 9.90
CA ALA A 329 -28.50 -127.94 8.51
C ALA A 329 -27.06 -128.35 8.11
N GLY A 330 -26.03 -127.74 8.70
CA GLY A 330 -24.62 -128.07 8.46
C GLY A 330 -24.13 -129.37 9.13
N VAL A 331 -24.86 -129.90 10.13
CA VAL A 331 -24.49 -131.14 10.83
C VAL A 331 -24.99 -132.41 10.11
N LEU A 332 -25.96 -132.28 9.19
CA LEU A 332 -26.57 -133.43 8.47
C LEU A 332 -25.99 -133.72 7.08
N MET A 333 -24.98 -132.96 6.61
CA MET A 333 -24.34 -133.15 5.29
C MET A 333 -22.84 -133.46 5.39
N ARG A 334 -22.47 -134.34 6.33
CA ARG A 334 -21.23 -135.14 6.28
C ARG A 334 -21.53 -136.61 6.64
N GLY A 335 -21.77 -137.41 5.61
CA GLY A 335 -21.89 -138.86 5.67
C GLY A 335 -21.93 -139.44 4.25
N ALA A 336 -20.76 -139.58 3.62
CA ALA A 336 -20.52 -140.08 2.27
C ALA A 336 -20.86 -141.58 2.09
N PRO A 337 -20.80 -142.11 0.84
CA PRO A 337 -20.38 -143.49 0.64
C PRO A 337 -19.13 -143.61 -0.27
N ARG A 338 -18.36 -144.65 0.06
CA ARG A 338 -17.03 -145.06 -0.44
C ARG A 338 -16.86 -145.15 -1.96
N ALA A 339 -15.68 -144.74 -2.43
CA ALA A 339 -14.61 -145.67 -2.81
C ALA A 339 -13.32 -145.23 -2.09
#